data_AF-A0A1F8Q855-F1
#
_entry.id   AF-A0A1F8Q855-F1
#
_cell.length_a   1.000
_cell.length_b   1.000
_cell.length_c   1.000
_cell.angle_alpha   90.00
_cell.angle_beta   90.00
_cell.angle_gamma   90.00
#
_symmetry.space_group_name_H-M   'P 1'
#
loop_
_entity.id
_entity.type
_entity.pdbx_description
1 polymer ?
#
loop_
_entity_poly.entity_id
_entity_poly.type
_entity_poly.pdbx_seq_one_letter_code
_entity_poly.pdbx_strand_id
1 'polypeptide(L)'
;MTTSEAEIKNLVQQHQAIHAHMRFLVKALTGISPSKTPETAYATPLQERIAVYRWSLYDFREAIQLQIELDERIFQGDRSNKDIAREHRAIREQIDRAICLVENVAYHKIDREDLKAVSQDITESVNKICKSLDRHMAREDALARKR
;
A
#
# COMPACT_ATOMS: atom_id res chain seq x y z
N MET A 1 -16.71 25.21 7.31
CA MET A 1 -17.63 24.17 6.81
C MET A 1 -17.55 23.02 7.80
N THR A 2 -18.68 22.62 8.37
CA THR A 2 -18.78 21.46 9.26
C THR A 2 -18.81 20.20 8.41
N THR A 3 -17.88 19.28 8.64
CA THR A 3 -17.84 17.96 8.00
C THR A 3 -19.16 17.23 8.29
N SER A 4 -19.80 16.67 7.26
CA SER A 4 -21.08 15.96 7.42
C SER A 4 -20.87 14.56 8.02
N GLU A 5 -21.85 14.05 8.77
CA GLU A 5 -21.82 12.66 9.27
C GLU A 5 -21.68 11.62 8.14
N ALA A 6 -22.19 11.95 6.95
CA ALA A 6 -22.04 11.12 5.76
C ALA A 6 -20.58 11.02 5.28
N GLU A 7 -19.82 12.11 5.34
CA GLU A 7 -18.39 12.13 4.98
C GLU A 7 -17.55 11.37 6.00
N ILE A 8 -17.84 11.50 7.30
CA ILE A 8 -17.17 10.72 8.35
C ILE A 8 -17.46 9.22 8.19
N LYS A 9 -18.72 8.86 7.89
CA LYS A 9 -19.08 7.46 7.62
C LYS A 9 -18.36 6.92 6.38
N ASN A 10 -18.25 7.73 5.32
CA ASN A 10 -17.51 7.36 4.12
C ASN A 10 -16.02 7.15 4.43
N LEU A 11 -15.41 8.04 5.22
CA LEU A 11 -14.02 7.92 5.67
C LEU A 11 -13.74 6.57 6.36
N VAL A 12 -14.57 6.22 7.34
CA VAL A 12 -14.44 4.95 8.07
C VAL A 12 -14.59 3.73 7.15
N GLN A 13 -15.53 3.79 6.19
CA GLN A 13 -15.72 2.71 5.22
C GLN A 13 -14.51 2.54 4.29
N GLN A 14 -13.91 3.65 3.85
CA GLN A 14 -12.70 3.63 3.04
C GLN A 14 -11.50 3.08 3.82
N HIS A 15 -11.32 3.47 5.08
CA HIS A 15 -10.27 2.91 5.94
C HIS A 15 -10.43 1.39 6.11
N GLN A 16 -11.66 0.90 6.30
CA GLN A 16 -11.93 -0.55 6.37
C GLN A 16 -11.57 -1.29 5.07
N ALA A 17 -11.88 -0.70 3.92
CA ALA A 17 -11.52 -1.24 2.62
C ALA A 17 -10.00 -1.27 2.43
N ILE A 18 -9.29 -0.20 2.78
CA ILE A 18 -7.83 -0.12 2.75
C ILE A 18 -7.19 -1.17 3.66
N HIS A 19 -7.67 -1.33 4.89
CA HIS A 19 -7.19 -2.39 5.79
C HIS A 19 -7.44 -3.80 5.23
N ALA A 20 -8.56 -4.02 4.53
CA ALA A 20 -8.80 -5.30 3.85
C ALA A 20 -7.78 -5.54 2.73
N HIS A 21 -7.50 -4.54 1.89
CA HIS A 21 -6.46 -4.61 0.87
C HIS A 21 -5.07 -4.82 1.48
N MET A 22 -4.70 -4.10 2.54
CA MET A 22 -3.43 -4.29 3.25
C MET A 22 -3.27 -5.73 3.76
N ARG A 23 -4.31 -6.31 4.35
CA ARG A 23 -4.29 -7.72 4.80
C ARG A 23 -4.12 -8.68 3.62
N PHE A 24 -4.80 -8.43 2.51
CA PHE A 24 -4.63 -9.22 1.30
C PHE A 24 -3.19 -9.12 0.78
N LEU A 25 -2.65 -7.90 0.67
CA LEU A 25 -1.29 -7.64 0.22
C LEU A 25 -0.26 -8.36 1.11
N VAL A 26 -0.35 -8.23 2.43
CA VAL A 26 0.54 -8.93 3.37
C VAL A 26 0.43 -10.44 3.24
N LYS A 27 -0.78 -10.99 3.06
CA LYS A 27 -0.97 -12.43 2.83
C LYS A 27 -0.33 -12.88 1.52
N ALA A 28 -0.48 -12.11 0.45
CA ALA A 28 0.17 -12.38 -0.83
C ALA A 28 1.70 -12.34 -0.73
N LEU A 29 2.28 -11.44 0.07
CA LEU A 29 3.73 -11.41 0.34
C LEU A 29 4.25 -12.73 0.91
N THR A 30 3.44 -13.45 1.71
CA THR A 30 3.86 -14.76 2.23
C THR A 30 4.08 -15.80 1.13
N GLY A 31 3.42 -15.64 -0.03
CA GLY A 31 3.53 -16.52 -1.18
C GLY A 31 4.72 -16.23 -2.11
N ILE A 32 5.35 -15.05 -1.95
CA ILE A 32 6.58 -14.66 -2.66
C ILE A 32 7.79 -14.56 -1.72
N SER A 33 7.59 -14.82 -0.42
CA SER A 33 8.65 -14.72 0.57
C SER A 33 9.77 -15.75 0.29
N PRO A 34 11.03 -15.31 0.28
CA PRO A 34 12.15 -16.18 -0.05
C PRO A 34 12.38 -17.30 0.98
N SER A 35 11.89 -17.15 2.21
CA SER A 35 11.99 -18.17 3.27
C SER A 35 10.91 -19.27 3.17
N LYS A 36 9.85 -19.04 2.39
CA LYS A 36 8.75 -20.01 2.17
C LYS A 36 8.76 -20.62 0.78
N THR A 37 9.68 -20.18 -0.07
CA THR A 37 9.84 -20.66 -1.43
C THR A 37 10.91 -21.77 -1.41
N PRO A 38 10.57 -23.03 -1.74
CA PRO A 38 11.54 -24.13 -1.74
C PRO A 38 12.78 -23.77 -2.55
N GLU A 39 13.97 -24.21 -2.12
CA GLU A 39 15.20 -23.98 -2.90
C GLU A 39 15.17 -24.61 -4.30
N THR A 40 14.20 -25.50 -4.56
CA THR A 40 13.95 -26.16 -5.83
C THR A 40 12.84 -25.49 -6.65
N ALA A 41 12.17 -24.45 -6.12
CA ALA A 41 11.17 -23.71 -6.88
C ALA A 41 11.88 -22.92 -7.99
N TYR A 42 11.66 -23.37 -9.23
CA TYR A 42 12.13 -22.73 -10.43
C TYR A 42 11.87 -21.20 -10.39
N ALA A 43 12.83 -20.40 -10.88
CA ALA A 43 12.73 -18.94 -10.89
C ALA A 43 11.44 -18.45 -11.59
N THR A 44 10.97 -19.19 -12.61
CA THR A 44 9.77 -18.87 -13.39
C THR A 44 8.47 -18.83 -12.55
N PRO A 45 8.10 -19.85 -11.75
CA PRO A 45 6.96 -19.79 -10.84
C PRO A 45 6.95 -18.61 -9.85
N LEU A 46 8.11 -18.23 -9.30
CA LEU A 46 8.19 -17.10 -8.36
C LEU A 46 8.02 -15.76 -9.11
N GLN A 47 8.64 -15.64 -10.28
CA GLN A 47 8.50 -14.48 -11.15
C GLN A 47 7.05 -14.29 -11.60
N GLU A 48 6.35 -15.36 -11.99
CA GLU A 48 4.92 -15.30 -12.35
C GLU A 48 4.04 -14.84 -11.18
N ARG A 49 4.30 -15.36 -9.97
CA ARG A 49 3.58 -14.93 -8.76
C ARG A 49 3.79 -13.45 -8.46
N ILE A 50 5.03 -12.97 -8.58
CA ILE A 50 5.35 -11.55 -8.42
C ILE A 50 4.64 -10.74 -9.51
N ALA A 51 4.66 -11.19 -10.77
CA ALA A 51 4.01 -10.50 -11.88
C ALA A 51 2.49 -10.35 -11.69
N VAL A 52 1.80 -11.37 -11.15
CA VAL A 52 0.36 -11.28 -10.83
C VAL A 52 0.08 -10.23 -9.75
N TYR A 53 1.00 -10.06 -8.79
CA TYR A 53 0.87 -9.12 -7.69
C TYR A 53 0.81 -7.65 -8.14
N ARG A 54 1.30 -7.34 -9.35
CA ARG A 54 1.27 -5.98 -9.91
C ARG A 54 -0.12 -5.38 -9.93
N TRP A 55 -1.13 -6.17 -10.28
CA TRP A 55 -2.51 -5.70 -10.40
C TRP A 55 -3.06 -5.31 -9.04
N SER A 56 -2.76 -6.09 -8.01
CA SER A 56 -3.16 -5.75 -6.63
C SER A 56 -2.47 -4.50 -6.10
N LEU A 57 -1.23 -4.21 -6.51
CA LEU A 57 -0.57 -2.94 -6.17
C LEU A 57 -1.18 -1.74 -6.91
N TYR A 58 -1.62 -1.95 -8.16
CA TYR A 58 -2.33 -0.92 -8.91
C TYR A 58 -3.68 -0.58 -8.30
N ASP A 59 -4.49 -1.59 -7.99
CA ASP A 59 -5.78 -1.40 -7.29
C ASP A 59 -5.58 -0.70 -5.94
N PHE A 60 -4.51 -1.08 -5.23
CA PHE A 60 -4.18 -0.46 -3.95
C PHE A 60 -3.78 1.01 -4.09
N ARG A 61 -2.98 1.36 -5.11
CA ARG A 61 -2.63 2.75 -5.41
C ARG A 61 -3.87 3.60 -5.67
N GLU A 62 -4.81 3.08 -6.44
CA GLU A 62 -6.08 3.77 -6.74
C GLU A 62 -6.92 3.97 -5.47
N ALA A 63 -7.05 2.95 -4.63
CA ALA A 63 -7.75 3.05 -3.35
C ALA A 63 -7.14 4.13 -2.43
N ILE A 64 -5.80 4.17 -2.34
CA ILE A 64 -5.10 5.20 -1.55
C ILE A 64 -5.28 6.60 -2.17
N GLN A 65 -5.29 6.71 -3.50
CA GLN A 65 -5.54 7.99 -4.17
C GLN A 65 -6.92 8.55 -3.82
N LEU A 66 -7.95 7.71 -3.90
CA LEU A 66 -9.33 8.09 -3.55
C LEU A 66 -9.46 8.51 -2.08
N GLN A 67 -8.74 7.82 -1.19
CA GLN A 67 -8.68 8.15 0.22
C GLN A 67 -8.04 9.53 0.45
N ILE A 68 -6.88 9.79 -0.16
CA ILE A 68 -6.21 11.09 -0.05
C ILE A 68 -7.13 12.22 -0.53
N GLU A 69 -7.85 12.04 -1.62
CA GLU A 69 -8.82 13.02 -2.13
C GLU A 69 -10.01 13.24 -1.18
N LEU A 70 -10.41 12.21 -0.44
CA LEU A 70 -11.41 12.34 0.61
C LEU A 70 -10.86 13.09 1.82
N ASP A 71 -9.62 12.79 2.23
CA ASP A 71 -8.94 13.44 3.36
C ASP A 71 -8.72 14.93 3.07
N GLU A 72 -8.28 15.28 1.87
CA GLU A 72 -8.11 16.66 1.43
C GLU A 72 -9.42 17.45 1.46
N ARG A 73 -10.56 16.80 1.15
CA ARG A 73 -11.90 17.41 1.25
C ARG A 73 -12.36 17.58 2.70
N ILE A 74 -12.18 16.56 3.53
CA ILE A 74 -12.65 16.53 4.93
C ILE A 74 -11.82 17.49 5.81
N PHE A 75 -10.50 17.49 5.62
CA PHE A 75 -9.54 18.23 6.44
C PHE A 75 -9.06 19.52 5.78
N GLN A 76 -9.76 20.00 4.75
CA GLN A 76 -9.43 21.25 4.06
C GLN A 76 -9.38 22.43 5.05
N GLY A 77 -8.25 23.15 5.08
CA GLY A 77 -8.05 24.33 5.93
C GLY A 77 -7.54 24.06 7.35
N ASP A 78 -7.31 22.80 7.74
CA ASP A 78 -6.70 22.48 9.04
C ASP A 78 -5.17 22.73 9.01
N ARG A 79 -4.58 23.40 10.01
CA ARG A 79 -3.13 23.74 9.98
C ARG A 79 -2.22 22.52 10.12
N SER A 80 -2.75 21.39 10.57
CA SER A 80 -2.11 20.06 10.56
C SER A 80 -1.87 19.49 9.16
N ASN A 81 -2.43 20.11 8.11
CA ASN A 81 -2.45 19.61 6.74
C ASN A 81 -1.06 19.56 6.06
N LYS A 82 -0.07 20.32 6.53
CA LYS A 82 1.30 20.25 5.97
C LYS A 82 1.99 18.91 6.25
N ASP A 83 1.78 18.34 7.45
CA ASP A 83 2.35 17.03 7.78
C ASP A 83 1.61 15.90 7.06
N ILE A 84 0.28 16.04 6.91
CA ILE A 84 -0.58 15.11 6.16
C ILE A 84 -0.17 15.03 4.68
N ALA A 85 -0.01 16.17 4.00
CA ALA A 85 0.41 16.19 2.60
C ALA A 85 1.79 15.55 2.37
N ARG A 86 2.72 15.70 3.33
CA ARG A 86 4.02 15.02 3.28
C ARG A 86 3.88 13.51 3.46
N GLU A 87 3.00 13.06 4.35
CA GLU A 87 2.69 11.64 4.56
C GLU A 87 2.06 11.03 3.31
N HIS A 88 1.06 11.68 2.72
CA HIS A 88 0.44 11.27 1.47
C HIS A 88 1.46 11.10 0.35
N ARG A 89 2.37 12.07 0.18
CA ARG A 89 3.47 11.96 -0.79
C ARG A 89 4.36 10.76 -0.49
N ALA A 90 4.79 10.58 0.75
CA ALA A 90 5.66 9.48 1.14
C ALA A 90 4.98 8.11 0.91
N ILE A 91 3.69 7.98 1.17
CA ILE A 91 2.91 6.76 0.89
C ILE A 91 2.86 6.49 -0.62
N ARG A 92 2.52 7.49 -1.44
CA ARG A 92 2.50 7.37 -2.90
C ARG A 92 3.85 6.93 -3.46
N GLU A 93 4.93 7.59 -3.05
CA GLU A 93 6.29 7.25 -3.47
C GLU A 93 6.67 5.81 -3.11
N GLN A 94 6.24 5.31 -1.95
CA GLN A 94 6.51 3.92 -1.55
C GLN A 94 5.71 2.93 -2.40
N ILE A 95 4.44 3.22 -2.69
CA ILE A 95 3.60 2.38 -3.56
C ILE A 95 4.19 2.31 -4.97
N ASP A 96 4.56 3.46 -5.54
CA ASP A 96 5.16 3.51 -6.88
C ASP A 96 6.49 2.75 -6.93
N ARG A 97 7.33 2.83 -5.89
CA ARG A 97 8.54 2.00 -5.79
C ARG A 97 8.21 0.51 -5.78
N ALA A 98 7.21 0.08 -5.01
CA ALA A 98 6.79 -1.32 -4.98
C ALA A 98 6.27 -1.80 -6.35
N ILE A 99 5.52 -0.95 -7.05
CA ILE A 99 5.06 -1.22 -8.43
C ILE A 99 6.27 -1.37 -9.36
N CYS A 100 7.21 -0.43 -9.35
CA CYS A 100 8.40 -0.50 -10.20
C CYS A 100 9.22 -1.78 -9.96
N LEU A 101 9.38 -2.21 -8.70
CA LEU A 101 10.07 -3.46 -8.38
C LEU A 101 9.35 -4.68 -8.99
N VAL A 102 8.04 -4.73 -8.86
CA VAL A 102 7.22 -5.82 -9.42
C VAL A 102 7.23 -5.80 -10.94
N GLU A 103 7.16 -4.63 -11.57
CA GLU A 103 7.21 -4.50 -13.03
C GLU A 103 8.56 -4.91 -13.59
N ASN A 104 9.65 -4.54 -12.92
CA ASN A 104 10.98 -4.98 -13.30
C ASN A 104 11.06 -6.51 -13.35
N VAL A 105 10.49 -7.19 -12.34
CA VAL A 105 10.38 -8.65 -12.31
C VAL A 105 9.44 -9.19 -13.41
N ALA A 106 8.34 -8.50 -13.69
CA ALA A 106 7.38 -8.97 -14.70
C ALA A 106 7.90 -8.89 -16.14
N TYR A 107 8.75 -7.90 -16.45
CA TYR A 107 9.19 -7.62 -17.82
C TYR A 107 10.62 -8.06 -18.15
N HIS A 108 11.44 -8.36 -17.14
CA HIS A 108 12.84 -8.74 -17.34
C HIS A 108 13.11 -10.18 -16.90
N LYS A 109 14.05 -10.85 -17.57
CA LYS A 109 14.59 -12.11 -17.04
C LYS A 109 15.50 -11.76 -15.87
N ILE A 110 15.08 -12.12 -14.67
CA ILE A 110 15.83 -11.93 -13.45
C ILE A 110 16.37 -13.30 -13.01
N ASP A 111 17.64 -13.36 -12.63
CA ASP A 111 18.20 -14.59 -12.10
C ASP A 111 17.65 -14.88 -10.70
N ARG A 112 18.01 -16.04 -10.15
CA ARG A 112 17.44 -16.51 -8.89
C ARG A 112 17.86 -15.68 -7.67
N GLU A 113 19.11 -15.21 -7.63
CA GLU A 113 19.62 -14.44 -6.49
C GLU A 113 19.01 -13.04 -6.48
N ASP A 114 18.94 -12.41 -7.65
CA ASP A 114 18.29 -11.12 -7.84
C ASP A 114 16.77 -11.22 -7.55
N LEU A 115 16.11 -12.30 -7.97
CA LEU A 115 14.68 -12.51 -7.69
C LEU A 115 14.41 -12.68 -6.19
N LYS A 116 15.35 -13.28 -5.45
CA LYS A 116 15.29 -13.39 -3.99
C LYS A 116 15.43 -12.01 -3.33
N ALA A 117 16.39 -11.20 -3.77
CA ALA A 117 16.57 -9.84 -3.27
C ALA A 117 15.34 -8.96 -3.56
N VAL A 118 14.84 -8.99 -4.80
CA VAL A 118 13.67 -8.19 -5.19
C VAL A 118 12.40 -8.63 -4.42
N SER A 119 12.19 -9.93 -4.20
CA SER A 119 11.05 -10.38 -3.40
C SER A 119 11.11 -9.93 -1.93
N GLN A 120 12.32 -9.83 -1.36
CA GLN A 120 12.53 -9.21 -0.06
C GLN A 120 12.25 -7.70 -0.09
N ASP A 121 12.75 -6.96 -1.08
CA ASP A 121 12.54 -5.53 -1.22
C ASP A 121 11.05 -5.16 -1.40
N ILE A 122 10.32 -5.96 -2.18
CA ILE A 122 8.85 -5.83 -2.32
C ILE A 122 8.19 -6.03 -0.96
N THR A 123 8.59 -7.08 -0.23
CA THR A 123 8.03 -7.41 1.09
C THR A 123 8.26 -6.29 2.10
N GLU A 124 9.48 -5.75 2.15
CA GLU A 124 9.81 -4.64 3.03
C GLU A 124 9.07 -3.36 2.65
N SER A 125 8.96 -3.08 1.35
CA SER A 125 8.24 -1.90 0.84
C SER A 125 6.76 -1.96 1.21
N VAL A 126 6.07 -3.07 0.97
CA VAL A 126 4.66 -3.23 1.34
C VAL A 126 4.45 -3.14 2.85
N ASN A 127 5.33 -3.74 3.65
CA ASN A 127 5.25 -3.61 5.11
C ASN A 127 5.43 -2.16 5.58
N LYS A 128 6.32 -1.38 4.96
CA LYS A 128 6.50 0.05 5.25
C LYS A 128 5.27 0.87 4.87
N ILE A 129 4.63 0.55 3.73
CA ILE A 129 3.39 1.20 3.30
C ILE A 129 2.28 0.92 4.31
N CYS A 130 2.07 -0.35 4.67
CA CYS A 130 1.07 -0.76 5.65
C CYS A 130 1.23 -0.02 6.98
N LYS A 131 2.45 0.01 7.54
CA LYS A 131 2.74 0.74 8.80
C LYS A 131 2.52 2.25 8.69
N SER A 132 2.73 2.83 7.51
CA SER A 132 2.53 4.26 7.30
C SER A 132 1.04 4.59 7.22
N LEU A 133 0.27 3.77 6.51
CA LEU A 133 -1.18 3.90 6.41
C LEU A 133 -1.89 3.65 7.74
N ASP A 134 -1.52 2.62 8.50
CA ASP A 134 -2.10 2.36 9.82
C ASP A 134 -1.95 3.57 10.75
N ARG A 135 -0.75 4.18 10.76
CA ARG A 135 -0.48 5.39 11.57
C ARG A 135 -1.25 6.61 11.07
N HIS A 136 -1.41 6.71 9.75
CA HIS A 136 -2.12 7.82 9.12
C HIS A 136 -3.62 7.76 9.42
N MET A 137 -4.27 6.64 9.11
CA MET A 137 -5.70 6.43 9.35
C MET A 137 -6.04 6.54 10.85
N ALA A 138 -5.19 6.04 11.75
CA ALA A 138 -5.40 6.20 13.19
C ALA A 138 -5.41 7.67 13.66
N ARG A 139 -4.65 8.54 12.99
CA ARG A 139 -4.68 9.98 13.28
C ARG A 139 -5.94 10.64 12.71
N GLU A 140 -6.35 10.25 11.51
CA GLU A 140 -7.57 10.74 10.87
C GLU A 140 -8.81 10.36 11.68
N ASP A 141 -8.90 9.11 12.13
CA ASP A 141 -9.94 8.63 13.04
C ASP A 141 -9.99 9.46 14.34
N ALA A 142 -8.82 9.76 14.92
CA ALA A 142 -8.73 10.57 16.13
C ALA A 142 -9.15 12.03 15.90
N LEU A 143 -8.91 12.58 14.71
CA LEU A 143 -9.36 13.92 14.31
C LEU A 143 -10.86 13.95 14.04
N ALA A 144 -11.38 12.92 13.36
CA ALA A 144 -12.80 12.78 13.05
C ALA A 144 -13.66 12.66 14.32
N ARG A 145 -13.20 11.94 15.34
CA ARG A 145 -13.92 11.80 16.64
C ARG A 145 -13.96 13.07 17.50
N LYS A 146 -13.11 14.06 17.21
CA LYS A 146 -13.05 15.33 17.95
C LYS A 146 -13.97 16.41 17.37
N ARG A 147 -14.60 16.13 16.22
CA ARG A 147 -15.52 17.02 15.51
C ARG A 147 -16.95 16.59 15.81
#